data_AF-A0AA95RVL1-F1
#
_entry.id   AF-A0AA95RVL1-F1
#
_cell.length_a   1.000
_cell.length_b   1.000
_cell.length_c   1.000
_cell.angle_alpha   90.00
_cell.angle_beta   90.00
_cell.angle_gamma   90.00
#
_symmetry.space_group_name_H-M   'P 1'
#
loop_
_entity.id
_entity.type
_entity.pdbx_description
1 polymer ?
#
loop_
_entity_poly.entity_id
_entity_poly.type
_entity_poly.pdbx_seq_one_letter_code
_entity_poly.pdbx_strand_id
1 'polypeptide(L)'
;MEKKLNRLYREIAETVNEMIPAEWEKFYFYAQISETGGGTYFYYNTPEDREDFNYSVKIPFYFAVDKIEFRRNKRKLFELSDELRNDFKDNHQELWYSFTMSLEHSGEFNMHFDYTNWFDTEYSFSDQMIIWKHKYLGEVPIDENDKELINKYDNEFPNNPI
;
A
#
# COMPACT_ATOMS: atom_id res chain seq x y z
N MET A 1 -19.69 -10.97 5.18
CA MET A 1 -19.07 -9.77 4.62
C MET A 1 -18.47 -8.90 5.72
N GLU A 2 -19.20 -7.99 6.37
CA GLU A 2 -18.61 -6.99 7.29
C GLU A 2 -17.70 -7.57 8.39
N LYS A 3 -18.14 -8.61 9.11
CA LYS A 3 -17.30 -9.27 10.13
C LYS A 3 -16.01 -9.89 9.56
N LYS A 4 -16.05 -10.41 8.32
CA LYS A 4 -14.90 -11.00 7.64
C LYS A 4 -13.96 -9.91 7.13
N LEU A 5 -14.49 -8.84 6.54
CA LEU A 5 -13.72 -7.66 6.14
C LEU A 5 -12.98 -7.03 7.33
N ASN A 6 -13.69 -6.80 8.44
CA ASN A 6 -13.08 -6.25 9.66
C ASN A 6 -11.99 -7.16 10.25
N ARG A 7 -12.15 -8.49 10.13
CA ARG A 7 -11.10 -9.46 10.48
C ARG A 7 -9.88 -9.27 9.58
N LEU A 8 -10.06 -9.22 8.27
CA LEU A 8 -8.97 -9.08 7.30
C LEU A 8 -8.23 -7.74 7.47
N TYR A 9 -8.95 -6.63 7.65
CA TYR A 9 -8.34 -5.33 7.88
C TYR A 9 -7.46 -5.33 9.13
N ARG A 10 -7.95 -5.91 10.22
CA ARG A 10 -7.19 -6.06 11.45
C ARG A 10 -5.96 -6.95 11.26
N GLU A 11 -6.11 -8.12 10.64
CA GLU A 11 -4.99 -9.05 10.43
C GLU A 11 -3.89 -8.45 9.52
N ILE A 12 -4.27 -7.63 8.53
CA ILE A 12 -3.32 -6.87 7.70
C ILE A 12 -2.59 -5.83 8.56
N ALA A 13 -3.32 -4.99 9.31
CA ALA A 13 -2.74 -3.96 10.16
C ALA A 13 -1.81 -4.55 11.24
N GLU A 14 -2.23 -5.63 11.91
CA GLU A 14 -1.42 -6.36 12.90
C GLU A 14 -0.14 -6.91 12.26
N THR A 15 -0.24 -7.48 11.06
CA THR A 15 0.93 -8.02 10.35
C THR A 15 1.91 -6.91 9.94
N VAL A 16 1.42 -5.75 9.48
CA VAL A 16 2.28 -4.58 9.20
C VAL A 16 2.97 -4.10 10.48
N ASN A 17 2.21 -3.97 11.58
CA ASN A 17 2.75 -3.59 12.88
C ASN A 17 3.86 -4.55 13.37
N GLU A 18 3.65 -5.87 13.25
CA GLU A 18 4.65 -6.89 13.59
C GLU A 18 5.94 -6.80 12.73
N MET A 19 5.82 -6.27 11.51
CA MET A 19 6.94 -6.14 10.59
C MET A 19 7.79 -4.88 10.81
N ILE A 20 7.29 -3.89 11.56
CA ILE A 20 8.00 -2.64 11.85
C ILE A 20 8.79 -2.82 13.16
N PRO A 21 10.14 -2.90 13.13
CA PRO A 21 10.96 -3.16 14.32
C PRO A 21 11.30 -1.85 15.07
N ALA A 22 10.38 -0.90 15.09
CA ALA A 22 10.56 0.43 15.68
C ALA A 22 9.20 0.99 16.14
N GLU A 23 9.23 2.03 16.97
CA GLU A 23 8.04 2.85 17.18
C GLU A 23 7.67 3.54 15.87
N TRP A 24 6.37 3.63 15.59
CA TRP A 24 5.85 4.25 14.37
C TRP A 24 4.69 5.18 14.69
N GLU A 25 4.58 6.26 13.94
CA GLU A 25 3.50 7.25 14.11
C GLU A 25 2.33 6.96 13.17
N LYS A 26 2.63 6.63 11.91
CA LYS A 26 1.69 6.31 10.85
C LYS A 26 2.31 5.32 9.88
N PHE A 27 1.50 4.41 9.35
CA PHE A 27 1.86 3.64 8.18
C PHE A 27 0.80 3.70 7.09
N TYR A 28 1.27 3.48 5.87
CA TYR A 28 0.45 3.23 4.70
C TYR A 28 0.84 1.88 4.11
N PHE A 29 -0.15 0.99 3.93
CA PHE A 29 0.01 -0.29 3.27
C PHE A 29 -0.74 -0.27 1.94
N TYR A 30 -0.01 -0.57 0.87
CA TYR A 30 -0.53 -0.68 -0.48
C TYR A 30 -0.54 -2.15 -0.91
N ALA A 31 -1.64 -2.55 -1.53
CA ALA A 31 -1.76 -3.83 -2.20
C ALA A 31 -2.40 -3.65 -3.57
N GLN A 32 -1.74 -4.15 -4.62
CA GLN A 32 -2.32 -4.32 -5.94
C GLN A 32 -2.49 -5.81 -6.23
N ILE A 33 -3.71 -6.22 -6.56
CA ILE A 33 -4.09 -7.63 -6.70
C ILE A 33 -4.87 -7.81 -8.01
N SER A 34 -4.49 -8.82 -8.79
CA SER A 34 -5.19 -9.25 -9.99
C SER A 34 -5.23 -10.79 -10.06
N GLU A 35 -5.99 -11.32 -11.01
CA GLU A 35 -6.08 -12.76 -11.26
C GLU A 35 -4.72 -13.39 -11.68
N THR A 36 -3.77 -12.59 -12.20
CA THR A 36 -2.45 -13.07 -12.65
C THR A 36 -1.32 -12.78 -11.66
N GLY A 37 -1.64 -12.14 -10.53
CA GLY A 37 -0.67 -11.78 -9.49
C GLY A 37 -0.77 -10.31 -9.08
N GLY A 38 0.27 -9.82 -8.42
CA GLY A 38 0.29 -8.48 -7.89
C GLY A 38 1.45 -8.25 -6.93
N GLY A 39 1.36 -7.19 -6.13
CA GLY A 39 2.41 -6.80 -5.22
C GLY A 39 1.87 -6.03 -4.02
N THR A 40 2.59 -6.15 -2.91
CA THR A 40 2.33 -5.39 -1.69
C THR A 40 3.59 -4.70 -1.20
N TYR A 41 3.41 -3.52 -0.63
CA TYR A 41 4.44 -2.80 0.08
C TYR A 41 3.81 -1.89 1.13
N PHE A 42 4.60 -1.48 2.11
CA PHE A 42 4.21 -0.41 3.02
C PHE A 42 5.32 0.59 3.24
N TYR A 43 4.91 1.74 3.74
CA TYR A 43 5.72 2.84 4.20
C TYR A 43 5.29 3.20 5.62
N TYR A 44 6.25 3.55 6.48
CA TYR A 44 5.96 3.97 7.85
C TYR A 44 6.89 5.11 8.26
N ASN A 45 6.38 6.06 9.02
CA ASN A 45 7.18 7.12 9.63
C ASN A 45 7.35 6.84 11.13
N THR A 46 8.14 7.67 11.80
CA THR A 46 8.43 7.53 13.23
C THR A 46 7.91 8.75 14.00
N PRO A 47 7.71 8.65 15.32
CA PRO A 47 7.38 9.83 16.12
C PRO A 47 8.42 10.96 16.00
N GLU A 48 9.69 10.62 15.78
CA GLU A 48 10.81 11.56 15.63
C GLU A 48 10.85 12.24 14.27
N ASP A 49 10.46 11.53 13.21
CA ASP A 49 10.40 12.04 11.84
C ASP A 49 9.07 11.62 11.21
N ARG A 50 8.11 12.55 11.25
CA ARG A 50 6.72 12.34 10.80
C ARG A 50 6.53 12.63 9.31
N GLU A 51 7.44 13.35 8.69
CA GLU A 51 7.34 13.71 7.27
C GLU A 51 8.11 12.72 6.39
N ASP A 52 9.16 12.05 6.91
CA ASP A 52 9.90 11.03 6.17
C ASP A 52 9.37 9.61 6.41
N PHE A 53 9.06 8.92 5.31
CA PHE A 53 8.48 7.59 5.31
C PHE A 53 9.49 6.52 4.90
N ASN A 54 9.72 5.58 5.80
CA ASN A 54 10.61 4.45 5.62
C ASN A 54 9.95 3.35 4.78
N TYR A 55 10.63 2.97 3.69
CA TYR A 55 10.15 1.91 2.82
C TYR A 55 10.36 0.51 3.44
N SER A 56 9.30 -0.27 3.55
CA SER A 56 9.30 -1.63 4.13
C SER A 56 10.41 -2.55 3.62
N VAL A 57 10.74 -2.51 2.32
CA VAL A 57 11.77 -3.37 1.73
C VAL A 57 13.16 -3.09 2.32
N LYS A 58 13.38 -1.89 2.86
CA LYS A 58 14.65 -1.52 3.49
C LYS A 58 14.81 -2.07 4.91
N ILE A 59 13.73 -2.50 5.57
CA ILE A 59 13.75 -2.97 6.97
C ILE A 59 14.82 -4.06 7.20
N PRO A 60 14.89 -5.15 6.40
CA PRO A 60 15.88 -6.22 6.63
C PRO A 60 17.34 -5.84 6.36
N PHE A 61 17.59 -4.62 5.88
CA PHE A 61 18.92 -4.08 5.67
C PHE A 61 19.37 -3.16 6.81
N TYR A 62 18.44 -2.48 7.49
CA TYR A 62 18.74 -1.57 8.60
C TYR A 62 18.56 -2.19 9.97
N PHE A 63 17.72 -3.21 10.09
CA PHE A 63 17.39 -3.84 11.36
C PHE A 63 17.83 -5.30 11.39
N ALA A 64 18.17 -5.78 12.59
CA ALA A 64 18.50 -7.18 12.85
C ALA A 64 17.22 -8.04 12.93
N VAL A 65 16.45 -8.08 11.84
CA VAL A 65 15.25 -8.92 11.71
C VAL A 65 15.55 -10.24 11.01
N ASP A 66 14.80 -11.29 11.32
CA ASP A 66 14.87 -12.55 10.59
C ASP A 66 14.32 -12.37 9.17
N LYS A 67 15.18 -12.55 8.16
CA LYS A 67 14.83 -12.38 6.74
C LYS A 67 13.82 -13.41 6.23
N ILE A 68 13.81 -14.61 6.80
CA ILE A 68 12.86 -15.67 6.46
C ILE A 68 11.49 -15.30 7.02
N GLU A 69 11.43 -14.88 8.28
CA GLU A 69 10.20 -14.40 8.91
C GLU A 69 9.63 -13.17 8.19
N PHE A 70 10.48 -12.20 7.85
CA PHE A 70 10.06 -11.02 7.11
C PHE A 70 9.46 -11.38 5.74
N ARG A 71 10.08 -12.33 5.02
CA ARG A 71 9.53 -12.84 3.75
C ARG A 71 8.21 -13.58 3.95
N ARG A 72 8.07 -14.34 5.05
CA ARG A 72 6.82 -15.01 5.42
C ARG A 72 5.71 -13.99 5.67
N ASN A 73 5.99 -12.91 6.40
CA ASN A 73 5.00 -11.88 6.67
C ASN A 73 4.64 -11.08 5.41
N LYS A 74 5.61 -10.80 4.52
CA LYS A 74 5.30 -10.25 3.18
C LYS A 74 4.34 -11.12 2.38
N ARG A 75 4.56 -12.44 2.39
CA ARG A 75 3.67 -13.41 1.74
C ARG A 75 2.28 -13.42 2.40
N LYS A 76 2.23 -13.42 3.73
CA LYS A 76 0.97 -13.32 4.50
C LYS A 76 0.17 -12.07 4.15
N LEU A 77 0.83 -10.90 4.04
CA LEU A 77 0.16 -9.66 3.60
C LEU A 77 -0.46 -9.79 2.22
N PHE A 78 0.25 -10.38 1.26
CA PHE A 78 -0.31 -10.64 -0.07
C PHE A 78 -1.50 -11.61 -0.01
N GLU A 79 -1.38 -12.72 0.72
CA GLU A 79 -2.45 -13.72 0.86
C GLU A 79 -3.71 -13.13 1.53
N LEU A 80 -3.54 -12.26 2.54
CA LEU A 80 -4.65 -11.55 3.18
C LEU A 80 -5.32 -10.56 2.23
N SER A 81 -4.53 -9.82 1.43
CA SER A 81 -5.06 -8.92 0.40
C SER A 81 -5.80 -9.68 -0.71
N ASP A 82 -5.32 -10.85 -1.11
CA ASP A 82 -6.01 -11.71 -2.08
C ASP A 82 -7.31 -12.28 -1.49
N GLU A 83 -7.30 -12.74 -0.24
CA GLU A 83 -8.52 -13.18 0.46
C GLU A 83 -9.56 -12.04 0.53
N LEU A 84 -9.11 -10.80 0.78
CA LEU A 84 -9.97 -9.63 0.78
C LEU A 84 -10.63 -9.41 -0.56
N ARG A 85 -9.88 -9.52 -1.66
CA ARG A 85 -10.43 -9.36 -3.02
C ARG A 85 -11.41 -10.48 -3.35
N ASN A 86 -11.10 -11.71 -2.94
CA ASN A 86 -11.97 -12.86 -3.14
C ASN A 86 -13.29 -12.71 -2.36
N ASP A 87 -13.29 -12.08 -1.18
CA ASP A 87 -14.55 -11.78 -0.47
C ASP A 87 -15.45 -10.84 -1.31
N PHE A 88 -14.90 -9.82 -1.97
CA PHE A 88 -15.68 -8.95 -2.87
C PHE A 88 -16.26 -9.76 -4.04
N LYS A 89 -15.44 -10.64 -4.64
CA LYS A 89 -15.83 -11.53 -5.75
C LYS A 89 -16.98 -12.47 -5.36
N ASP A 90 -16.84 -13.18 -4.25
CA ASP A 90 -17.83 -14.15 -3.76
C ASP A 90 -19.16 -13.49 -3.41
N ASN A 91 -19.12 -12.21 -3.03
CA ASN A 91 -20.30 -11.43 -2.71
C ASN A 91 -20.80 -10.56 -3.90
N HIS A 92 -20.32 -10.82 -5.12
CA HIS A 92 -20.74 -10.13 -6.36
C HIS A 92 -20.58 -8.60 -6.30
N GLN A 93 -19.57 -8.12 -5.58
CA GLN A 93 -19.18 -6.71 -5.57
C GLN A 93 -18.23 -6.40 -6.73
N GLU A 94 -18.18 -5.14 -7.13
CA GLU A 94 -17.19 -4.66 -8.08
C GLU A 94 -15.78 -4.93 -7.53
N LEU A 95 -14.89 -5.40 -8.39
CA LEU A 95 -13.52 -5.74 -8.00
C LEU A 95 -12.62 -4.52 -8.16
N TRP A 96 -12.00 -4.13 -7.07
CA TRP A 96 -10.88 -3.19 -7.09
C TRP A 96 -9.60 -3.88 -7.60
N TYR A 97 -8.66 -3.06 -8.07
CA TYR A 97 -7.33 -3.50 -8.54
C TYR A 97 -6.25 -3.21 -7.51
N SER A 98 -6.42 -2.16 -6.70
CA SER A 98 -5.57 -1.92 -5.55
C SER A 98 -6.34 -1.31 -4.38
N PHE A 99 -5.73 -1.35 -3.20
CA PHE A 99 -6.18 -0.56 -2.07
C PHE A 99 -4.99 0.03 -1.32
N THR A 100 -5.26 1.15 -0.66
CA THR A 100 -4.38 1.79 0.30
C THR A 100 -5.05 1.80 1.67
N MET A 101 -4.41 1.14 2.63
CA MET A 101 -4.78 1.19 4.04
C MET A 101 -3.85 2.17 4.76
N SER A 102 -4.39 3.02 5.62
CA SER A 102 -3.59 3.82 6.55
C SER A 102 -4.03 3.60 8.00
N LEU A 103 -3.06 3.64 8.89
CA LEU A 103 -3.31 3.59 10.32
C LEU A 103 -2.34 4.54 11.03
N GLU A 104 -2.88 5.38 11.90
CA GLU A 104 -2.11 6.22 12.82
C GLU A 104 -2.03 5.57 14.19
N HIS A 105 -0.98 5.89 14.97
CA HIS A 105 -0.79 5.38 16.33
C HIS A 105 -1.98 5.72 17.23
N SER A 106 -2.68 6.82 16.94
CA SER A 106 -3.90 7.28 17.60
C SER A 106 -5.10 6.35 17.40
N GLY A 107 -5.02 5.43 16.43
CA GLY A 107 -6.09 4.52 16.02
C GLY A 107 -6.92 5.03 14.85
N GLU A 108 -6.58 6.18 14.25
CA GLU A 108 -7.24 6.64 13.03
C GLU A 108 -6.93 5.70 11.86
N PHE A 109 -7.96 5.04 11.36
CA PHE A 109 -7.88 4.03 10.30
C PHE A 109 -8.61 4.52 9.05
N ASN A 110 -7.97 4.42 7.90
CA ASN A 110 -8.60 4.66 6.61
C ASN A 110 -8.33 3.53 5.62
N MET A 111 -9.30 3.29 4.74
CA MET A 111 -9.20 2.34 3.64
C MET A 111 -9.70 3.00 2.36
N HIS A 112 -8.86 3.03 1.34
CA HIS A 112 -9.18 3.54 0.01
C HIS A 112 -9.05 2.42 -1.02
N PHE A 113 -10.12 2.14 -1.76
CA PHE A 113 -10.13 1.14 -2.83
C PHE A 113 -10.06 1.84 -4.19
N ASP A 114 -9.13 1.41 -5.04
CA ASP A 114 -8.96 1.91 -6.39
C ASP A 114 -9.38 0.84 -7.42
N TYR A 115 -10.35 1.23 -8.26
CA TYR A 115 -10.98 0.41 -9.28
C TYR A 115 -10.35 0.60 -10.67
N THR A 116 -9.29 1.39 -10.76
CA THR A 116 -8.54 1.61 -12.00
C THR A 116 -7.72 0.37 -12.35
N ASN A 117 -7.90 -0.16 -13.56
CA ASN A 117 -7.09 -1.25 -14.07
C ASN A 117 -5.70 -0.75 -14.50
N TRP A 118 -4.82 -0.50 -13.54
CA TRP A 118 -3.46 -0.05 -13.81
C TRP A 118 -2.65 -0.98 -14.71
N PHE A 119 -3.00 -2.27 -14.76
CA PHE A 119 -2.39 -3.25 -15.68
C PHE A 119 -2.70 -3.00 -17.15
N ASP A 120 -3.76 -2.26 -17.45
CA ASP A 120 -4.20 -1.89 -18.80
C ASP A 120 -3.84 -0.42 -19.13
N THR A 121 -2.88 0.14 -18.39
CA THR A 121 -2.36 1.50 -18.61
C THR A 121 -0.90 1.45 -19.05
N GLU A 122 -0.39 2.58 -19.54
CA GLU A 122 1.03 2.74 -19.88
C GLU A 122 1.94 2.95 -18.65
N TYR A 123 1.36 3.10 -17.45
CA TYR A 123 2.12 3.34 -16.23
C TYR A 123 2.76 2.04 -15.75
N SER A 124 4.09 2.02 -15.72
CA SER A 124 4.83 0.91 -15.11
C SER A 124 4.59 0.85 -13.60
N PHE A 125 4.93 -0.28 -12.98
CA PHE A 125 4.90 -0.41 -11.51
C PHE A 125 5.73 0.67 -10.80
N SER A 126 6.85 1.08 -11.39
CA SER A 126 7.68 2.16 -10.84
C SER A 126 6.96 3.50 -10.92
N ASP A 127 6.31 3.79 -12.06
CA ASP A 127 5.54 5.01 -12.26
C ASP A 127 4.37 5.09 -11.26
N GLN A 128 3.62 4.00 -11.12
CA GLN A 128 2.53 3.88 -10.17
C GLN A 128 3.00 4.12 -8.73
N MET A 129 4.18 3.61 -8.36
CA MET A 129 4.75 3.84 -7.03
C MET A 129 5.18 5.31 -6.82
N ILE A 130 5.69 5.99 -7.84
CA ILE A 130 6.02 7.42 -7.77
C ILE A 130 4.74 8.25 -7.59
N ILE A 131 3.71 7.98 -8.39
CA ILE A 131 2.40 8.63 -8.27
C ILE A 131 1.79 8.40 -6.89
N TRP A 132 1.81 7.14 -6.42
CA TRP A 132 1.27 6.79 -5.11
C TRP A 132 1.99 7.52 -3.97
N LYS A 133 3.33 7.59 -4.01
CA LYS A 133 4.10 8.32 -3.00
C LYS A 133 3.81 9.81 -3.02
N HIS A 134 3.67 10.40 -4.21
CA HIS A 134 3.27 11.79 -4.36
C HIS A 134 1.91 12.07 -3.69
N LYS A 135 0.92 11.19 -3.87
CA LYS A 135 -0.43 11.36 -3.30
C LYS A 135 -0.53 11.06 -1.81
N TYR A 136 0.04 9.95 -1.35
CA TYR A 136 -0.15 9.47 0.02
C TYR A 136 0.92 9.94 1.00
N LEU A 137 2.16 10.10 0.53
CA LEU A 137 3.30 10.50 1.37
C LEU A 137 3.64 11.98 1.20
N GLY A 138 3.02 12.68 0.24
CA GLY A 138 3.32 14.08 -0.04
C GLY A 138 4.69 14.29 -0.68
N GLU A 139 5.32 13.25 -1.24
CA GLU A 139 6.62 13.36 -1.91
C GLU A 139 6.51 14.30 -3.12
N VAL A 140 7.40 15.30 -3.18
CA VAL A 140 7.47 16.24 -4.30
C VAL A 140 8.54 15.74 -5.28
N PRO A 141 8.19 15.47 -6.56
CA PRO A 141 9.16 15.01 -7.54
C PRO A 141 10.22 16.09 -7.79
N ILE A 142 11.50 15.69 -7.74
CA ILE A 142 12.64 16.62 -7.84
C ILE A 142 13.13 16.70 -9.29
N ASP A 143 13.32 15.55 -9.95
CA ASP A 143 13.76 15.51 -11.34
C ASP A 143 12.60 15.74 -12.32
N GLU A 144 12.96 16.16 -13.53
CA GLU A 144 11.99 16.57 -14.55
C GLU A 144 11.18 15.39 -15.08
N ASN A 145 11.72 14.17 -15.12
CA ASN A 145 10.98 13.01 -15.61
C ASN A 145 9.83 12.67 -14.64
N ASP A 146 10.11 12.65 -13.34
CA ASP A 146 9.08 12.38 -12.33
C ASP A 146 8.02 13.50 -12.31
N LYS A 147 8.40 14.76 -12.54
CA LYS A 147 7.43 15.87 -12.69
C LYS A 147 6.55 15.70 -13.91
N GLU A 148 7.12 15.36 -15.07
CA GLU A 148 6.37 15.07 -16.30
C GLU A 148 5.41 13.90 -16.10
N LEU A 149 5.84 12.86 -15.38
CA LEU A 149 5.03 11.72 -15.02
C LEU A 149 3.80 12.13 -14.18
N ILE A 150 4.01 12.90 -13.10
CA ILE A 150 2.90 13.38 -12.26
C ILE A 150 1.95 14.27 -13.07
N ASN A 151 2.47 15.17 -13.91
CA ASN A 151 1.65 16.00 -14.78
C ASN A 151 0.84 15.18 -15.79
N LYS A 152 1.42 14.12 -16.38
CA LYS A 152 0.70 13.20 -17.27
C LYS A 152 -0.45 12.54 -16.52
N TYR A 153 -0.17 12.00 -15.33
CA TYR A 153 -1.16 11.37 -14.47
C TYR A 153 -2.30 12.32 -14.10
N ASP A 154 -2.00 13.53 -13.62
CA ASP A 154 -3.03 14.49 -13.16
C ASP A 154 -3.94 14.95 -14.32
N ASN A 155 -3.43 14.98 -15.56
CA ASN A 155 -4.23 15.29 -16.74
C ASN A 155 -5.13 14.12 -17.19
N GLU A 156 -4.63 12.89 -17.13
CA GLU A 156 -5.38 11.68 -17.54
C GLU A 156 -6.40 11.26 -16.48
N PHE A 157 -6.09 11.49 -15.20
CA PHE A 157 -6.88 11.08 -14.03
C PHE A 157 -7.22 12.27 -13.12
N PRO A 158 -8.00 13.27 -13.60
CA PRO A 158 -8.29 14.48 -12.83
C PRO A 158 -9.09 14.24 -11.54
N ASN A 159 -9.80 13.11 -11.45
CA ASN A 159 -10.53 12.70 -10.25
C ASN A 159 -9.65 11.97 -9.22
N ASN A 160 -8.39 11.73 -9.54
CA ASN A 160 -7.40 11.04 -8.72
C ASN A 160 -7.95 9.75 -8.07
N PRO A 161 -8.04 8.64 -8.82
CA PRO A 161 -8.55 7.39 -8.27
C PRO A 161 -7.60 6.73 -7.26
N ILE A 162 -6.32 7.16 -7.21
CA ILE A 162 -5.33 6.80 -6.20
C ILE A 162 -5.52 7.62 -4.93
#